data_AF-A0A1B6CCZ5-F1
#
_entry.id   AF-A0A1B6CCZ5-F1
#
_cell.length_a   1.000
_cell.length_b   1.000
_cell.length_c   1.000
_cell.angle_alpha   90.00
_cell.angle_beta   90.00
_cell.angle_gamma   90.00
#
_symmetry.space_group_name_H-M   'P 1'
#
loop_
_entity.id
_entity.type
_entity.pdbx_description
1 polymer ?
#
loop_
_entity_poly.entity_id
_entity_poly.type
_entity_poly.pdbx_seq_one_letter_code
_entity_poly.pdbx_strand_id
1 'polypeptide(L)'
;MAVSDLQGLTEIPNAKLNFLDNEVFPTLLPALKLTLDEVKRNNCLLTQKSQFNGIDYLAELLWNKNPQHNERTYTGIFEIPFAVQSLLENPRPIYPKSWLWTEEKAAIVIQSAIRGFIVRCKPHVQEMRQFWKTLAEEKKEKLY
;
A
#
# COMPACT_ATOMS: atom_id res chain seq x y z
N MET A 1 2.38 -9.32 -49.06
CA MET A 1 1.62 -9.04 -47.83
C MET A 1 0.90 -7.74 -48.08
N ALA A 2 -0.36 -7.84 -48.53
CA ALA A 2 -1.08 -6.74 -49.14
C ALA A 2 -1.70 -5.85 -48.05
N VAL A 3 -1.84 -4.55 -48.36
CA VAL A 3 -2.44 -3.53 -47.48
C VAL A 3 -3.88 -3.88 -47.07
N SER A 4 -4.52 -4.85 -47.75
CA SER A 4 -5.82 -5.43 -47.43
C SER A 4 -5.85 -6.21 -46.11
N ASP A 5 -4.73 -6.76 -45.65
CA ASP A 5 -4.68 -7.58 -44.42
C ASP A 5 -4.69 -6.72 -43.14
N LEU A 6 -4.54 -5.38 -43.29
CA LEU A 6 -4.62 -4.42 -42.18
C LEU A 6 -6.05 -3.87 -41.94
N GLN A 7 -7.00 -4.10 -42.85
CA GLN A 7 -8.39 -3.63 -42.71
C GLN A 7 -9.23 -4.49 -41.74
N GLY A 8 -8.78 -5.69 -41.39
CA GLY A 8 -9.45 -6.57 -40.43
C GLY A 8 -9.28 -6.18 -38.96
N LEU A 9 -8.43 -5.19 -38.65
CA LEU A 9 -8.18 -4.70 -37.29
C LEU A 9 -8.95 -3.42 -36.94
N THR A 10 -9.66 -2.82 -37.91
CA THR A 10 -10.35 -1.52 -37.74
C THR A 10 -11.85 -1.63 -37.49
N GLU A 11 -12.41 -2.83 -37.41
CA GLU A 11 -13.85 -3.05 -37.14
C GLU A 11 -14.08 -3.67 -35.76
N ILE A 12 -13.62 -2.99 -34.69
CA ILE A 12 -14.33 -3.15 -33.42
C ILE A 12 -15.69 -2.46 -33.64
N PRO A 13 -16.83 -3.17 -33.50
CA PRO A 13 -18.13 -2.56 -33.79
C PRO A 13 -18.28 -1.26 -33.01
N ASN A 14 -18.57 -0.17 -33.71
CA ASN A 14 -18.69 1.19 -33.18
C ASN A 14 -19.57 1.26 -31.90
N ALA A 15 -20.49 0.32 -31.73
CA ALA A 15 -21.30 0.12 -30.53
C ALA A 15 -20.50 -0.13 -29.23
N LYS A 16 -19.38 -0.86 -29.29
CA LYS A 16 -18.53 -1.12 -28.11
C LYS A 16 -17.74 0.12 -27.68
N LEU A 17 -17.28 0.92 -28.64
CA LEU A 17 -16.64 2.21 -28.38
C LEU A 17 -17.65 3.19 -27.77
N ASN A 18 -18.86 3.25 -28.35
CA ASN A 18 -19.96 4.05 -27.80
C ASN A 18 -20.32 3.65 -26.36
N PHE A 19 -20.26 2.37 -26.00
CA PHE A 19 -20.51 1.95 -24.60
C PHE A 19 -19.43 2.46 -23.65
N LEU A 20 -18.15 2.35 -24.02
CA LEU A 20 -17.04 2.84 -23.19
C LEU A 20 -17.13 4.36 -23.00
N ASP A 21 -17.39 5.10 -24.08
CA ASP A 21 -17.49 6.56 -24.06
C ASP A 21 -18.66 7.06 -23.20
N ASN A 22 -19.79 6.36 -23.22
CA ASN A 22 -21.01 6.81 -22.53
C ASN A 22 -21.15 6.27 -21.10
N GLU A 23 -20.71 5.05 -20.81
CA GLU A 23 -20.98 4.38 -19.53
C GLU A 23 -19.74 4.28 -18.63
N VAL A 24 -18.56 4.06 -19.22
CA VAL A 24 -17.33 3.75 -18.45
C VAL A 24 -16.47 4.99 -18.24
N PHE A 25 -16.11 5.70 -19.31
CA PHE A 25 -15.20 6.84 -19.26
C PHE A 25 -15.69 8.04 -18.44
N PRO A 26 -17.00 8.37 -18.39
CA PRO A 26 -17.46 9.48 -17.56
C PRO A 26 -17.15 9.29 -16.08
N THR A 27 -17.09 8.04 -15.61
CA THR A 27 -16.75 7.70 -14.22
C THR A 27 -15.25 7.42 -14.07
N LEU A 28 -14.67 6.67 -15.01
CA LEU A 28 -13.29 6.21 -14.93
C LEU A 28 -12.26 7.33 -15.14
N LEU A 29 -12.44 8.21 -16.13
CA LEU A 29 -11.45 9.26 -16.43
C LEU A 29 -11.27 10.26 -15.29
N PRO A 30 -12.34 10.76 -14.63
CA PRO A 30 -12.17 11.61 -13.44
C PRO A 30 -11.50 10.86 -12.29
N ALA A 31 -11.83 9.59 -12.07
CA ALA A 31 -11.22 8.78 -11.01
C ALA A 31 -9.72 8.55 -11.26
N LEU A 32 -9.33 8.27 -12.51
CA LEU A 32 -7.93 8.16 -12.92
C LEU A 32 -7.18 9.49 -12.74
N LYS A 33 -7.80 10.62 -13.10
CA LYS A 33 -7.20 11.94 -12.87
C LYS A 33 -6.93 12.19 -11.39
N LEU A 34 -7.92 11.95 -10.53
CA LEU A 34 -7.76 12.08 -9.07
C LEU A 34 -6.67 11.17 -8.53
N THR A 35 -6.60 9.93 -9.03
CA THR A 35 -5.56 8.97 -8.68
C THR A 35 -4.17 9.50 -9.08
N LEU A 36 -4.03 10.06 -10.27
CA LEU A 36 -2.75 10.65 -10.72
C LEU A 36 -2.35 11.88 -9.89
N ASP A 37 -3.31 12.71 -9.48
CA ASP A 37 -3.04 13.85 -8.61
C ASP A 37 -2.60 13.41 -7.21
N GLU A 38 -3.17 12.32 -6.68
CA GLU A 38 -2.75 11.70 -5.41
C GLU A 38 -1.37 11.05 -5.52
N VAL A 39 -1.10 10.35 -6.63
CA VAL A 39 0.21 9.77 -6.95
C VAL A 39 1.30 10.84 -7.00
N LYS A 40 1.01 12.01 -7.58
CA LYS A 40 1.93 13.16 -7.60
C LYS A 40 2.15 13.71 -6.19
N ARG A 41 1.07 13.89 -5.40
CA ARG A 41 1.17 14.39 -4.01
C ARG A 41 2.01 13.47 -3.11
N ASN A 42 1.96 12.17 -3.33
CA ASN A 42 2.73 11.18 -2.59
C ASN A 42 4.12 10.88 -3.20
N ASN A 43 4.55 11.66 -4.22
CA ASN A 43 5.83 11.48 -4.92
C ASN A 43 6.09 10.06 -5.45
N CYS A 44 5.03 9.27 -5.73
CA CYS A 44 5.19 7.87 -6.14
C CYS A 44 5.77 7.72 -7.56
N LEU A 45 5.76 8.80 -8.37
CA LEU A 45 6.37 8.80 -9.71
C LEU A 45 7.90 8.88 -9.65
N LEU A 46 8.44 9.47 -8.59
CA LEU A 46 9.89 9.63 -8.39
C LEU A 46 10.46 8.47 -7.57
N THR A 47 9.64 7.92 -6.66
CA THR A 47 10.04 6.85 -5.75
C THR A 47 9.41 5.53 -6.19
N GLN A 48 10.23 4.58 -6.66
CA GLN A 48 9.77 3.25 -7.10
C GLN A 48 8.95 2.47 -6.05
N LYS A 49 9.09 2.80 -4.76
CA LYS A 49 8.53 2.04 -3.64
C LYS A 49 7.82 3.01 -2.71
N SER A 50 6.49 3.03 -2.80
CA SER A 50 5.63 3.92 -2.01
C SER A 50 4.64 3.10 -1.19
N GLN A 51 4.23 3.66 -0.05
CA GLN A 51 3.11 3.14 0.75
C GLN A 51 1.79 3.22 -0.03
N PHE A 52 1.68 4.20 -0.92
CA PHE A 52 0.47 4.45 -1.69
C PHE A 52 0.32 3.44 -2.83
N ASN A 53 -0.85 2.78 -2.88
CA ASN A 53 -1.23 1.91 -3.98
C ASN A 53 -2.33 2.57 -4.82
N GLY A 54 -1.99 2.93 -6.06
CA GLY A 54 -2.92 3.60 -6.96
C GLY A 54 -4.12 2.73 -7.36
N ILE A 55 -3.96 1.40 -7.40
CA ILE A 55 -5.07 0.48 -7.72
C ILE A 55 -6.06 0.42 -6.55
N ASP A 56 -5.55 0.33 -5.31
CA ASP A 56 -6.40 0.35 -4.12
C ASP A 56 -7.18 1.66 -4.02
N TYR A 57 -6.52 2.79 -4.26
CA TYR A 57 -7.16 4.11 -4.26
C TYR A 57 -8.19 4.26 -5.37
N LEU A 58 -7.88 3.79 -6.59
CA LEU A 58 -8.82 3.84 -7.71
C LEU A 58 -10.05 2.96 -7.43
N ALA A 59 -9.86 1.76 -6.89
CA ALA A 59 -10.94 0.85 -6.53
C ALA A 59 -11.85 1.45 -5.45
N GLU A 60 -11.26 2.08 -4.43
CA GLU A 60 -12.00 2.80 -3.39
C GLU A 60 -12.81 3.97 -3.96
N LEU A 61 -12.21 4.76 -4.85
CA LEU A 61 -12.90 5.87 -5.50
C LEU A 61 -14.07 5.40 -6.36
N LEU A 62 -13.88 4.36 -7.17
CA LEU A 62 -14.92 3.83 -8.04
C LEU A 62 -16.07 3.22 -7.24
N TRP A 63 -15.77 2.55 -6.12
CA TRP A 63 -16.79 1.98 -5.24
C TRP A 63 -17.65 3.04 -4.57
N ASN A 64 -17.00 4.07 -4.00
CA ASN A 64 -17.67 5.11 -3.22
C ASN A 64 -18.36 6.17 -4.08
N LYS A 65 -17.88 6.39 -5.32
CA LYS A 65 -18.48 7.37 -6.25
C LYS A 65 -19.35 6.72 -7.33
N ASN A 66 -19.83 5.51 -7.10
CA ASN A 66 -20.68 4.81 -8.06
C ASN A 66 -22.06 5.49 -8.14
N PRO A 67 -22.45 6.08 -9.29
CA PRO A 67 -23.74 6.78 -9.43
C PRO A 67 -24.97 5.88 -9.25
N GLN A 68 -24.79 4.56 -9.42
CA GLN A 68 -25.86 3.57 -9.24
C GLN A 68 -26.13 3.25 -7.77
N HIS A 69 -25.26 3.69 -6.85
CA HIS A 69 -25.31 3.35 -5.44
C HIS A 69 -25.04 4.57 -4.54
N ASN A 70 -25.90 5.59 -4.66
CA ASN A 70 -25.77 6.85 -3.94
C ASN A 70 -26.07 6.72 -2.43
N GLU A 71 -26.67 5.60 -2.01
CA GLU A 71 -26.99 5.28 -0.62
C GLU A 71 -25.77 4.85 0.21
N ARG A 72 -24.63 4.56 -0.43
CA ARG A 72 -23.45 4.04 0.25
C ARG A 72 -22.77 5.13 1.09
N THR A 73 -22.44 4.78 2.33
CA THR A 73 -21.49 5.57 3.13
C THR A 73 -20.07 5.33 2.66
N TYR A 74 -19.21 6.33 2.85
CA TYR A 74 -17.79 6.18 2.54
C TYR A 74 -17.22 4.96 3.27
N THR A 75 -16.65 4.04 2.50
CA THR A 75 -16.09 2.77 2.97
C THR A 75 -14.64 2.69 2.50
N GLY A 76 -13.70 2.43 3.41
CA GLY A 76 -12.28 2.30 3.05
C GLY A 76 -12.01 1.01 2.26
N ILE A 77 -10.98 0.97 1.42
CA ILE A 77 -10.69 -0.18 0.53
C ILE A 77 -10.68 -1.54 1.23
N PHE A 78 -10.18 -1.62 2.47
CA PHE A 78 -10.08 -2.86 3.24
C PHE A 78 -11.39 -3.29 3.92
N GLU A 79 -12.43 -2.47 3.85
CA GLU A 79 -13.78 -2.75 4.35
C GLU A 79 -14.75 -3.06 3.21
N ILE A 80 -14.36 -2.81 1.95
CA ILE A 80 -15.21 -3.06 0.79
C ILE A 80 -15.39 -4.59 0.62
N PRO A 81 -16.63 -5.09 0.48
CA PRO A 81 -16.90 -6.54 0.46
C PRO A 81 -16.09 -7.34 -0.55
N PHE A 82 -15.98 -6.86 -1.80
CA PHE A 82 -15.23 -7.58 -2.83
C PHE A 82 -13.72 -7.60 -2.54
N ALA A 83 -13.19 -6.53 -1.94
CA ALA A 83 -11.78 -6.44 -1.59
C ALA A 83 -11.46 -7.36 -0.41
N VAL A 84 -12.32 -7.41 0.60
CA VAL A 84 -12.20 -8.35 1.73
C VAL A 84 -12.20 -9.79 1.23
N GLN A 85 -13.18 -10.16 0.40
CA GLN A 85 -13.26 -11.51 -0.16
C GLN A 85 -12.01 -11.87 -0.97
N SER A 86 -11.56 -10.96 -1.83
CA SER A 86 -10.34 -11.16 -2.63
C SER A 86 -9.09 -11.34 -1.78
N LEU A 87 -8.98 -10.65 -0.64
CA LEU A 87 -7.84 -10.74 0.27
C LEU A 87 -7.87 -12.00 1.15
N LEU A 88 -9.05 -12.54 1.41
CA LEU A 88 -9.21 -13.83 2.09
C LEU A 88 -8.73 -14.97 1.19
N GLU A 89 -9.09 -14.93 -0.09
CA GLU A 89 -8.67 -15.93 -1.07
C GLU A 89 -7.18 -15.79 -1.43
N ASN A 90 -6.70 -14.54 -1.56
CA ASN A 90 -5.33 -14.23 -1.97
C ASN A 90 -4.72 -13.18 -1.04
N PRO A 91 -4.15 -13.59 0.11
CA PRO A 91 -3.57 -12.65 1.06
C PRO A 91 -2.38 -11.91 0.46
N ARG A 92 -2.32 -10.59 0.66
CA ARG A 92 -1.19 -9.77 0.20
C ARG A 92 0.08 -10.14 0.96
N PRO A 93 1.26 -10.13 0.30
CA PRO A 93 2.53 -10.30 0.99
C PRO A 93 2.79 -9.14 1.95
N ILE A 94 3.55 -9.41 3.02
CA ILE A 94 3.96 -8.37 3.97
C ILE A 94 4.98 -7.46 3.28
N TYR A 95 4.62 -6.19 3.11
CA TYR A 95 5.55 -5.21 2.54
C TYR A 95 6.69 -4.87 3.50
N PRO A 96 7.91 -4.61 2.96
CA PRO A 96 9.01 -4.11 3.77
C PRO A 96 8.64 -2.80 4.49
N LYS A 97 9.09 -2.64 5.74
CA LYS A 97 8.83 -1.43 6.54
C LYS A 97 9.31 -0.14 5.87
N SER A 98 10.38 -0.23 5.07
CA SER A 98 10.88 0.90 4.29
C SER A 98 9.90 1.42 3.24
N TRP A 99 8.92 0.61 2.82
CA TRP A 99 7.88 1.04 1.87
C TRP A 99 6.68 1.64 2.60
N LEU A 100 6.43 1.17 3.82
CA LEU A 100 5.25 1.53 4.61
C LEU A 100 5.45 2.75 5.51
N TRP A 101 6.71 3.09 5.82
CA TRP A 101 7.00 4.22 6.70
C TRP A 101 7.14 5.50 5.91
N THR A 102 6.46 6.55 6.39
CA THR A 102 6.80 7.91 6.01
C THR A 102 8.21 8.24 6.48
N GLU A 103 8.84 9.21 5.82
CA GLU A 103 10.17 9.67 6.20
C GLU A 103 10.25 10.09 7.67
N GLU A 104 9.25 10.83 8.15
CA GLU A 104 9.14 11.26 9.54
C GLU A 104 9.10 10.08 10.52
N LYS A 105 8.26 9.08 10.23
CA LYS A 105 8.15 7.88 11.06
C LYS A 105 9.44 7.07 11.05
N ALA A 106 10.04 6.91 9.88
CA ALA A 106 11.33 6.23 9.76
C ALA A 106 12.41 6.94 10.57
N ALA A 107 12.49 8.27 10.49
CA ALA A 107 13.43 9.09 11.23
C ALA A 107 13.26 8.92 12.75
N ILE A 108 12.03 8.99 13.27
CA ILE A 108 11.75 8.77 14.70
C ILE A 108 12.21 7.38 15.14
N VAL A 109 11.88 6.34 14.37
CA VAL A 109 12.26 4.96 14.71
C VAL A 109 13.78 4.79 14.70
N ILE A 110 14.46 5.28 13.67
CA ILE A 110 15.93 5.19 13.56
C ILE A 110 16.59 5.97 14.70
N GLN A 111 16.17 7.20 14.95
CA GLN A 111 16.72 8.04 16.01
C GLN A 111 16.53 7.42 17.39
N SER A 112 15.35 6.87 17.68
CA SER A 112 15.09 6.19 18.96
C SER A 112 15.96 4.94 19.13
N ALA A 113 16.15 4.15 18.07
CA ALA A 113 17.03 2.99 18.07
C ALA A 113 18.48 3.39 18.34
N ILE A 114 18.98 4.45 17.68
CA ILE A 114 20.34 4.97 17.87
C ILE A 114 20.52 5.52 19.29
N ARG A 115 19.59 6.33 19.80
CA ARG A 115 19.66 6.84 21.18
C ARG A 115 19.74 5.68 22.18
N GLY A 116 18.91 4.66 22.00
CA GLY A 116 18.95 3.46 22.82
C GLY A 116 20.28 2.69 22.69
N PHE A 117 20.83 2.59 21.48
CA PHE A 117 22.13 1.95 21.23
C PHE A 117 23.26 2.70 21.94
N ILE A 118 23.34 4.01 21.80
CA ILE A 118 24.35 4.86 22.45
C ILE A 118 24.30 4.68 23.97
N VAL A 119 23.11 4.66 24.57
CA VAL A 119 22.96 4.41 26.02
C VAL A 119 23.48 3.03 26.39
N ARG A 120 23.18 2.00 25.58
CA ARG A 120 23.67 0.62 25.81
C ARG A 120 25.16 0.47 25.59
N CYS A 121 25.83 1.38 24.89
CA CYS A 121 27.29 1.37 24.76
C CYS A 121 28.00 1.93 26.01
N LYS A 122 27.29 2.61 26.93
CA LYS A 122 27.91 3.15 28.14
C LYS A 122 28.42 2.01 29.05
N PRO A 123 29.66 2.09 29.59
CA PRO A 123 30.26 1.00 30.37
C PRO A 123 29.39 0.53 31.54
N HIS A 124 28.94 1.45 32.40
CA HIS A 124 28.08 1.13 33.56
C HIS A 124 26.75 0.46 33.15
N VAL A 125 26.21 0.81 31.98
CA VAL A 125 24.98 0.16 31.46
C VAL A 125 25.30 -1.27 31.00
N GLN A 126 26.45 -1.49 30.35
CA GLN A 126 26.85 -2.84 29.93
C GLN A 126 27.14 -3.75 31.13
N GLU A 127 27.85 -3.24 32.14
CA GLU A 127 28.11 -3.97 33.38
C GLU A 127 26.78 -4.43 34.03
N MET A 128 25.82 -3.52 34.17
CA MET A 128 24.49 -3.87 34.68
C MET A 128 23.77 -4.90 33.80
N ARG A 129 23.85 -4.79 32.47
CA ARG A 129 23.22 -5.78 31.58
C ARG A 129 23.88 -7.15 31.68
N GLN A 130 25.20 -7.23 31.86
CA GLN A 130 25.92 -8.48 32.09
C GLN A 130 25.56 -9.08 33.45
N PHE A 131 25.48 -8.27 34.50
CA PHE A 131 25.03 -8.70 35.81
C PHE A 131 23.64 -9.36 35.74
N TRP A 132 22.66 -8.68 35.12
CA TRP A 132 21.30 -9.21 34.99
C TRP A 132 21.22 -10.47 34.12
N LYS A 133 22.09 -10.62 33.11
CA LYS A 133 22.17 -11.86 32.32
C LYS A 133 22.68 -13.03 33.16
N THR A 134 23.78 -12.83 33.89
CA THR A 134 24.38 -13.86 34.75
C THR A 134 23.38 -14.33 35.81
N LEU A 135 22.70 -13.39 36.46
CA LEU A 135 21.68 -13.70 37.48
C LEU A 135 20.46 -14.45 36.90
N ALA A 136 20.12 -14.22 35.64
CA ALA A 136 19.06 -14.97 34.95
C ALA A 136 19.48 -16.39 34.57
N GLU A 137 20.76 -16.60 34.23
CA GLU A 137 21.34 -17.91 33.94
C GLU A 137 21.44 -18.77 35.20
N GLU A 138 21.99 -18.23 36.30
CA GLU A 138 22.06 -18.92 37.60
C GLU A 138 20.67 -19.34 38.11
N LYS A 139 19.65 -18.51 37.90
CA LYS A 139 18.26 -18.85 38.26
C LYS A 139 17.71 -20.00 37.42
N LYS A 140 18.08 -20.10 36.15
CA LYS A 140 17.67 -21.22 35.29
C LYS A 140 18.38 -22.49 35.72
N GLU A 141 19.69 -22.42 35.99
CA GLU A 141 20.47 -23.58 36.44
C GLU A 141 19.97 -24.17 37.76
N LYS A 142 19.53 -23.33 38.71
CA LYS A 142 18.95 -23.80 39.98
C LYS A 142 17.54 -24.41 39.86
N LEU A 143 16.90 -24.29 38.69
CA LEU A 143 15.55 -24.83 38.43
C LEU A 143 15.60 -26.22 37.77
N TYR A 144 16.79 -26.67 37.35
CA TYR A 144 17.07 -28.02 36.82
C TYR A 144 17.91 -28.81 37.82
#